data_AF-A0A370G1E4-F1
#
_entry.id   AF-A0A370G1E4-F1
#
_cell.length_a   1.000
_cell.length_b   1.000
_cell.length_c   1.000
_cell.angle_alpha   90.00
_cell.angle_beta   90.00
_cell.angle_gamma   90.00
#
_symmetry.space_group_name_H-M   'P 1'
#
loop_
_entity.id
_entity.type
_entity.pdbx_description
1 polymer ?
#
loop_
_entity_poly.entity_id
_entity_poly.type
_entity_poly.pdbx_seq_one_letter_code
_entity_poly.pdbx_strand_id
1 'polypeptide(L)'
;MLNGKRHLFAVIVLCALPAGCTDDDQGKGDLHTAVSRCFARYPFRKGTAYDRFTCITNAHLRYGPGAVGTNYDLISQVDLASLRIGLDVDAGTLSVPEAEKELHWVTTKAQTQAIERINPNPAATMPPHRSATGSAR
;
A
#
# COMPACT_ATOMS: atom_id res chain seq x y z
N MET A 1 -30.69 -2.76 -67.34
CA MET A 1 -31.73 -2.85 -66.28
C MET A 1 -31.30 -3.95 -65.31
N LEU A 2 -31.54 -3.75 -64.00
CA LEU A 2 -31.10 -4.54 -62.81
C LEU A 2 -29.63 -4.26 -62.39
N ASN A 3 -29.31 -3.28 -61.54
CA ASN A 3 -29.64 -3.14 -60.11
C ASN A 3 -29.08 -4.36 -59.34
N GLY A 4 -27.93 -4.32 -58.65
CA GLY A 4 -27.58 -3.45 -57.53
C GLY A 4 -27.57 -4.31 -56.25
N LYS A 5 -26.39 -4.53 -55.65
CA LYS A 5 -26.15 -4.60 -54.19
C LYS A 5 -24.73 -5.08 -53.87
N ARG A 6 -23.93 -4.15 -53.36
CA ARG A 6 -22.70 -4.41 -52.61
C ARG A 6 -23.11 -5.16 -51.33
N HIS A 7 -22.67 -6.40 -51.18
CA HIS A 7 -22.82 -7.13 -49.93
C HIS A 7 -21.81 -6.62 -48.91
N LEU A 8 -22.12 -5.47 -48.32
CA LEU A 8 -21.54 -5.01 -47.07
C LEU A 8 -22.24 -5.82 -45.96
N PHE A 9 -21.82 -7.06 -45.75
CA PHE A 9 -22.23 -7.78 -44.53
C PHE A 9 -21.38 -7.24 -43.39
N ALA A 10 -22.01 -6.31 -42.67
CA ALA A 10 -21.58 -5.80 -41.39
C ALA A 10 -21.20 -6.98 -40.50
N VAL A 11 -19.92 -7.04 -40.12
CA VAL A 11 -19.46 -7.83 -38.99
C VAL A 11 -20.10 -7.20 -37.76
N ILE A 12 -21.30 -7.67 -37.41
CA ILE A 12 -21.89 -7.42 -36.10
C ILE A 12 -21.02 -8.21 -35.14
N VAL A 13 -19.93 -7.60 -34.69
CA VAL A 13 -19.24 -7.98 -33.47
C VAL A 13 -20.28 -7.72 -32.38
N LEU A 14 -21.10 -8.73 -32.08
CA LEU A 14 -21.79 -8.80 -30.81
C LEU A 14 -20.70 -8.62 -29.78
N CYS A 15 -20.75 -7.50 -29.04
CA CYS A 15 -20.07 -7.35 -27.78
C CYS A 15 -20.55 -8.51 -26.90
N ALA A 16 -19.85 -9.65 -26.97
CA ALA A 16 -19.81 -10.60 -25.90
C ALA A 16 -19.25 -9.81 -24.74
N LEU A 17 -20.15 -9.27 -23.92
CA LEU A 17 -19.84 -8.74 -22.60
C LEU A 17 -19.10 -9.88 -21.90
N PRO A 18 -17.78 -9.79 -21.67
CA PRO A 18 -17.29 -10.53 -20.55
C PRO A 18 -17.95 -9.82 -19.36
N ALA A 19 -19.02 -10.42 -18.84
CA ALA A 19 -19.23 -10.39 -17.40
C ALA A 19 -18.05 -11.15 -16.77
N GLY A 20 -16.83 -10.64 -17.00
CA GLY A 20 -15.71 -10.91 -16.14
C GLY A 20 -16.11 -10.28 -14.84
N CYS A 21 -16.07 -11.06 -13.78
CA CYS A 21 -15.85 -10.52 -12.46
C CYS A 21 -14.57 -9.68 -12.57
N THR A 22 -14.69 -8.40 -12.91
CA THR A 22 -13.62 -7.45 -12.66
C THR A 22 -13.61 -7.37 -11.15
N ASP A 23 -12.78 -8.20 -10.52
CA ASP A 23 -12.28 -7.90 -9.19
C ASP A 23 -11.80 -6.45 -9.29
N ASP A 24 -12.58 -5.53 -8.73
CA ASP A 24 -12.21 -4.12 -8.62
C ASP A 24 -11.13 -4.02 -7.54
N ASP A 25 -9.96 -4.62 -7.84
CA ASP A 25 -8.81 -4.61 -6.96
C ASP A 25 -8.15 -3.22 -6.95
N GLN A 26 -8.63 -2.28 -7.76
CA GLN A 26 -8.09 -0.92 -7.92
C GLN A 26 -6.59 -0.89 -8.24
N GLY A 27 -6.04 -1.94 -8.86
CA GLY A 27 -4.62 -2.09 -9.15
C GLY A 27 -3.79 -2.62 -7.96
N LYS A 28 -4.42 -3.13 -6.90
CA LYS A 28 -3.71 -3.68 -5.71
C LYS A 28 -2.76 -4.81 -6.07
N GLY A 29 -3.18 -5.75 -6.92
CA GLY A 29 -2.37 -6.89 -7.33
C GLY A 29 -1.13 -6.47 -8.14
N ASP A 30 -1.31 -5.51 -9.04
CA ASP A 30 -0.22 -4.95 -9.83
C ASP A 30 0.76 -4.14 -8.98
N LEU A 31 0.24 -3.34 -8.04
CA LEU A 31 1.07 -2.63 -7.08
C LEU A 31 1.89 -3.62 -6.24
N HIS A 32 1.26 -4.66 -5.68
CA HIS A 32 1.94 -5.69 -4.90
C HIS A 32 3.05 -6.36 -5.71
N THR A 33 2.79 -6.66 -6.98
CA THR A 33 3.79 -7.22 -7.91
C THR A 33 4.94 -6.26 -8.14
N ALA A 34 4.67 -4.97 -8.36
CA ALA A 34 5.68 -3.95 -8.59
C ALA A 34 6.58 -3.75 -7.36
N VAL A 35 5.99 -3.66 -6.17
CA VAL A 35 6.72 -3.56 -4.89
C VAL A 35 7.56 -4.82 -4.64
N SER A 36 7.02 -6.01 -4.92
CA SER A 36 7.76 -7.27 -4.80
C SER A 36 8.99 -7.32 -5.72
N ARG A 37 8.86 -6.81 -6.96
CA ARG A 37 10.00 -6.67 -7.87
C ARG A 37 11.05 -5.69 -7.35
N CYS A 38 10.65 -4.62 -6.66
CA CYS A 38 11.59 -3.71 -6.00
C CYS A 38 12.39 -4.42 -4.92
N PHE A 39 11.76 -5.26 -4.09
CA PHE A 39 12.46 -6.05 -3.07
C PHE A 39 13.42 -7.08 -3.67
N ALA A 40 13.03 -7.73 -4.77
CA ALA A 40 13.91 -8.67 -5.46
C ALA A 40 15.12 -7.98 -6.10
N ARG A 41 14.91 -6.80 -6.72
CA ARG A 41 15.97 -6.04 -7.40
C ARG A 41 16.93 -5.35 -6.41
N TYR A 42 16.38 -4.84 -5.32
CA TYR A 42 17.12 -4.11 -4.28
C TYR A 42 16.88 -4.81 -2.93
N PRO A 43 17.58 -5.93 -2.66
CA PRO A 43 17.43 -6.66 -1.41
C PRO A 43 17.89 -5.81 -0.23
N PHE A 44 17.41 -6.11 0.97
CA PHE A 44 17.75 -5.39 2.19
C PHE A 44 19.19 -5.71 2.63
N ARG A 45 20.15 -4.90 2.19
CA ARG A 45 21.58 -5.05 2.47
C ARG A 45 22.30 -3.71 2.32
N LYS A 46 23.55 -3.65 2.76
CA LYS A 46 24.39 -2.46 2.58
C LYS A 46 24.45 -2.00 1.11
N GLY A 47 24.25 -0.70 0.93
CA GLY A 47 24.30 0.04 -0.32
C GLY A 47 23.02 0.04 -1.15
N THR A 48 21.88 -0.43 -0.63
CA THR A 48 20.64 -0.56 -1.42
C THR A 48 19.47 0.25 -0.89
N ALA A 49 19.60 0.92 0.26
CA ALA A 49 18.47 1.54 0.96
C ALA A 49 17.73 2.57 0.09
N TYR A 50 18.49 3.47 -0.53
CA TYR A 50 17.93 4.55 -1.34
C TYR A 50 17.28 4.05 -2.64
N ASP A 51 17.92 3.08 -3.32
CA ASP A 51 17.38 2.49 -4.55
C ASP A 51 16.09 1.69 -4.29
N ARG A 52 16.08 0.93 -3.19
CA ARG A 52 14.90 0.18 -2.74
C ARG A 52 13.73 1.14 -2.46
N PHE A 53 13.97 2.17 -1.66
CA PHE A 53 12.96 3.19 -1.35
C PHE A 53 12.44 3.89 -2.60
N THR A 54 13.34 4.37 -3.47
CA THR A 54 12.98 5.06 -4.71
C THR A 54 12.13 4.17 -5.62
N CYS A 55 12.47 2.89 -5.74
CA CYS A 55 11.69 1.93 -6.52
C CYS A 55 10.25 1.79 -5.98
N ILE A 56 10.10 1.64 -4.66
CA ILE A 56 8.80 1.47 -3.99
C ILE A 56 7.96 2.75 -4.13
N THR A 57 8.54 3.92 -3.85
CA THR A 57 7.85 5.20 -3.99
C THR A 57 7.39 5.42 -5.44
N ASN A 58 8.21 5.07 -6.44
CA ASN A 58 7.80 5.16 -7.83
C ASN A 58 6.65 4.19 -8.18
N ALA A 59 6.59 3.01 -7.55
CA ALA A 59 5.45 2.12 -7.68
C ALA A 59 4.19 2.75 -7.05
N HIS A 60 4.27 3.28 -5.83
CA HIS A 60 3.15 3.99 -5.19
C HIS A 60 2.64 5.16 -6.04
N LEU A 61 3.53 5.96 -6.61
CA LEU A 61 3.17 7.08 -7.50
C LEU A 61 2.53 6.62 -8.81
N ARG A 62 3.00 5.50 -9.38
CA ARG A 62 2.45 4.95 -10.63
C ARG A 62 1.04 4.42 -10.47
N TYR A 63 0.79 3.66 -9.42
CA TYR A 63 -0.49 2.99 -9.20
C TYR A 63 -1.50 3.85 -8.43
N GLY A 64 -1.01 4.86 -7.70
CA GLY A 64 -1.84 5.84 -7.02
C GLY A 64 -2.48 5.34 -5.72
N PRO A 65 -3.17 6.23 -4.99
CA PRO A 65 -3.67 5.95 -3.65
C PRO A 65 -4.79 4.89 -3.61
N GLY A 66 -5.56 4.69 -4.69
CA GLY A 66 -6.59 3.65 -4.76
C GLY A 66 -6.00 2.24 -4.65
N ALA A 67 -4.90 1.98 -5.36
CA ALA A 67 -4.17 0.72 -5.31
C ALA A 67 -3.48 0.49 -3.97
N VAL A 68 -2.94 1.54 -3.35
CA VAL A 68 -2.26 1.43 -2.04
C VAL A 68 -3.28 1.24 -0.90
N GLY A 69 -4.47 1.84 -1.03
CA GLY A 69 -5.58 1.67 -0.10
C GLY A 69 -5.67 2.75 0.99
N THR A 70 -6.67 2.59 1.85
CA THR A 70 -7.07 3.59 2.86
C THR A 70 -6.03 3.86 3.96
N ASN A 71 -5.02 3.00 4.10
CA ASN A 71 -3.90 3.15 5.03
C ASN A 71 -2.62 3.70 4.35
N TYR A 72 -2.77 4.41 3.23
CA TYR A 72 -1.66 5.03 2.48
C TYR A 72 -0.68 5.81 3.36
N ASP A 73 -1.19 6.52 4.38
CA ASP A 73 -0.39 7.29 5.33
C ASP A 73 0.50 6.40 6.22
N LEU A 74 -0.03 5.28 6.72
CA LEU A 74 0.73 4.30 7.50
C LEU A 74 1.78 3.60 6.64
N ILE A 75 1.42 3.24 5.42
CA ILE A 75 2.35 2.63 4.45
C ILE A 75 3.50 3.60 4.14
N SER A 76 3.21 4.86 3.89
CA SER A 76 4.23 5.90 3.65
C SER A 76 5.15 6.10 4.86
N GLN A 77 4.63 5.98 6.09
CA GLN A 77 5.45 6.02 7.30
C GLN A 77 6.39 4.81 7.40
N VAL A 78 5.91 3.62 7.05
CA VAL A 78 6.74 2.40 6.99
C VAL A 78 7.83 2.52 5.93
N ASP A 79 7.52 3.05 4.74
CA ASP A 79 8.53 3.27 3.69
C ASP A 79 9.64 4.22 4.16
N LEU A 80 9.27 5.34 4.80
CA LEU A 80 10.23 6.31 5.34
C LEU A 80 11.06 5.73 6.48
N ALA A 81 10.44 4.96 7.38
CA ALA A 81 11.16 4.27 8.44
C ALA A 81 12.13 3.24 7.85
N SER A 82 11.68 2.47 6.85
CA SER A 82 12.53 1.50 6.16
C SER A 82 13.71 2.15 5.45
N LEU A 83 13.55 3.36 4.88
CA LEU A 83 14.66 4.12 4.32
C LEU A 83 15.67 4.48 5.39
N ARG A 84 15.22 5.05 6.52
CA ARG A 84 16.11 5.45 7.63
C ARG A 84 16.91 4.27 8.18
N ILE A 85 16.22 3.17 8.48
CA ILE A 85 16.86 1.93 8.95
C ILE A 85 17.87 1.42 7.90
N GLY A 86 17.51 1.47 6.61
CA GLY A 86 18.43 1.08 5.55
C GLY A 86 19.67 1.99 5.47
N LEU A 87 19.50 3.30 5.67
CA LEU A 87 20.62 4.25 5.72
C LEU A 87 21.55 3.98 6.92
N ASP A 88 20.99 3.55 8.05
CA ASP A 88 21.80 3.13 9.21
C ASP A 88 22.61 1.86 8.90
N VAL A 89 22.07 0.93 8.11
CA VAL A 89 22.84 -0.22 7.57
C VAL A 89 23.93 0.24 6.60
N ASP A 90 23.61 1.19 5.72
CA ASP A 90 24.55 1.75 4.75
C ASP A 90 25.73 2.46 5.44
N ALA A 91 25.44 3.18 6.53
CA ALA A 91 26.43 3.83 7.39
C ALA A 91 27.21 2.86 8.28
N GLY A 92 26.73 1.63 8.46
CA GLY A 92 27.30 0.64 9.38
C GLY A 92 26.96 0.89 10.84
N THR A 93 25.95 1.73 11.12
CA THR A 93 25.39 1.97 12.45
C THR A 93 24.58 0.78 12.94
N LEU A 94 23.87 0.10 12.03
CA LEU A 94 23.14 -1.14 12.30
C LEU A 94 23.70 -2.30 11.46
N SER A 95 23.78 -3.48 12.05
CA SER A 95 23.92 -4.71 11.28
C SER A 95 22.59 -5.08 10.59
N VAL A 96 22.65 -5.87 9.50
CA VAL A 96 21.44 -6.33 8.80
C VAL A 96 20.46 -7.04 9.74
N PRO A 97 20.89 -7.97 10.63
CA PRO A 97 19.96 -8.62 11.56
C PRO A 97 19.30 -7.69 12.58
N GLU A 98 19.99 -6.64 13.02
CA GLU A 98 19.38 -5.62 13.91
C GLU A 98 18.36 -4.78 13.16
N ALA A 99 18.72 -4.36 11.95
CA ALA A 99 17.86 -3.59 11.07
C ALA A 99 16.60 -4.36 10.66
N GLU A 100 16.67 -5.68 10.46
CA GLU A 100 15.49 -6.52 10.21
C GLU A 100 14.53 -6.56 11.42
N LYS A 101 15.06 -6.57 12.65
CA LYS A 101 14.23 -6.50 13.87
C LYS A 101 13.53 -5.14 13.97
N GLU A 102 14.26 -4.05 13.72
CA GLU A 102 13.68 -2.70 13.70
C GLU A 102 12.59 -2.59 12.62
N LEU A 103 12.85 -3.10 11.42
CA LEU A 103 11.89 -3.11 10.32
C LEU A 103 10.64 -3.94 10.67
N HIS A 104 10.81 -5.08 11.32
CA HIS A 104 9.71 -5.90 11.80
C HIS A 104 8.85 -5.14 12.82
N TRP A 105 9.47 -4.41 13.75
CA TRP A 105 8.75 -3.66 14.78
C TRP A 105 7.95 -2.48 14.19
N VAL A 106 8.53 -1.68 13.30
CA VAL A 106 7.80 -0.56 12.66
C VAL A 106 6.64 -1.06 11.81
N THR A 107 6.83 -2.19 11.10
CA THR A 107 5.78 -2.81 10.28
C THR A 107 4.66 -3.35 11.16
N THR A 108 5.00 -4.04 12.25
CA THR A 108 4.02 -4.56 13.22
C THR A 108 3.19 -3.43 13.84
N LYS A 109 3.83 -2.33 14.22
CA LYS A 109 3.13 -1.15 14.74
C LYS A 109 2.14 -0.57 13.75
N ALA A 110 2.56 -0.38 12.50
CA ALA A 110 1.68 0.13 11.45
C ALA A 110 0.50 -0.84 11.19
N GLN A 111 0.75 -2.15 11.22
CA GLN A 111 -0.29 -3.15 11.09
C GLN A 111 -1.30 -3.10 12.24
N THR A 112 -0.84 -2.99 13.49
CA THR A 112 -1.71 -2.82 14.66
C THR A 112 -2.59 -1.57 14.52
N GLN A 113 -1.99 -0.43 14.14
CA GLN A 113 -2.74 0.81 13.90
C GLN A 113 -3.76 0.68 12.77
N ALA A 114 -3.41 -0.03 11.68
CA ALA A 114 -4.33 -0.31 10.58
C ALA A 114 -5.52 -1.17 11.03
N ILE A 115 -5.30 -2.16 11.90
CA ILE A 115 -6.36 -3.00 12.48
C ILE A 115 -7.26 -2.19 13.40
N GLU A 116 -6.70 -1.34 14.26
CA GLU A 116 -7.44 -0.46 15.17
C GLU A 116 -8.34 0.53 14.41
N ARG A 117 -7.95 0.96 13.21
CA ARG A 117 -8.80 1.81 12.35
C ARG A 117 -10.03 1.09 11.81
N ILE A 118 -9.92 -0.22 11.56
CA ILE A 118 -11.03 -1.04 11.04
C ILE A 118 -11.95 -1.47 12.19
N ASN A 119 -11.38 -1.75 13.36
CA ASN A 119 -12.10 -2.14 14.57
C ASN A 119 -11.83 -1.14 15.70
N PRO A 120 -12.33 0.11 15.61
CA PRO A 120 -12.11 1.09 16.66
C PRO A 120 -12.74 0.56 17.94
N ASN A 121 -11.92 0.33 18.98
CA ASN A 121 -12.44 -0.05 20.29
C ASN A 121 -13.27 1.14 20.82
N PRO A 122 -14.60 1.01 20.97
CA PRO A 122 -15.46 2.14 21.36
C PRO A 122 -15.13 2.67 22.76
N ALA A 123 -14.44 1.89 23.61
CA ALA A 123 -13.99 2.31 24.92
C ALA A 123 -12.76 3.24 24.88
N ALA A 124 -11.99 3.28 23.79
CA ALA A 124 -10.84 4.18 23.63
C ALA A 124 -11.23 5.58 23.14
N THR A 125 -12.44 5.73 22.60
CA THR A 125 -12.95 7.00 22.03
C THR A 125 -13.80 7.79 23.03
N MET A 126 -14.11 7.23 24.21
CA MET A 126 -14.76 7.98 25.28
C MET A 126 -13.74 8.91 25.94
N PRO A 127 -13.93 10.24 25.92
CA PRO A 127 -13.14 11.13 26.76
C PRO A 127 -13.30 10.67 28.21
N PRO A 128 -12.26 10.77 29.06
CA PRO A 128 -12.40 10.46 30.47
C PRO A 128 -13.53 11.33 31.03
N HIS A 129 -14.63 10.70 31.45
CA HIS A 129 -15.63 11.35 32.27
C HIS A 129 -14.87 11.88 33.50
N ARG A 130 -14.65 13.18 33.55
CA ARG A 130 -14.29 13.85 34.80
C ARG A 130 -15.44 13.56 35.76
N SER A 131 -15.22 12.60 36.66
CA SER A 131 -15.97 12.53 37.90
C SER A 131 -15.86 13.90 38.55
N ALA A 132 -16.98 14.62 38.62
CA ALA A 132 -17.07 15.87 39.35
C ALA A 132 -16.89 15.56 40.84
N THR A 133 -15.63 15.50 41.29
CA THR A 133 -15.30 15.51 42.70
C THR A 133 -15.43 16.93 43.22
N GLY A 134 -16.56 17.18 43.89
CA GLY A 134 -16.62 18.03 45.08
C GLY A 134 -16.76 19.53 44.87
N SER A 135 -17.83 20.10 45.44
CA SER A 135 -17.75 21.02 46.58
C SER A 135 -18.99 21.91 46.58
N ALA A 136 -19.96 21.58 47.42
CA ALA A 136 -20.94 22.55 47.90
C ALA A 136 -20.87 22.51 49.42
N ARG A 137 -20.67 23.71 49.99
CA ARG A 137 -20.60 24.03 51.41
C ARG A 137 -21.85 23.60 52.17
#